data_AF-A0A7W6GDM0-F1
#
_entry.id   AF-A0A7W6GDM0-F1
#
_cell.length_a   1.000
_cell.length_b   1.000
_cell.length_c   1.000
_cell.angle_alpha   90.00
_cell.angle_beta   90.00
_cell.angle_gamma   90.00
#
_symmetry.space_group_name_H-M   'P 1'
#
loop_
_entity.id
_entity.type
_entity.pdbx_description
1 polymer ?
#
loop_
_entity_poly.entity_id
_entity_poly.type
_entity_poly.pdbx_seq_one_letter_code
_entity_poly.pdbx_strand_id
1 'polypeptide(L)'
;MAGGRPRYWSDNDNRDWIKQAQIDLVLLFSSELHVGKLPFYKQKAAGKALDLVYEFDGLIHRRHYLSPLSWRAIILFAVIASKTLIVHDIDRRNRYRQLFPRTLVRRLNWHARPDANFPPVVRLFDPRGDAVMLLTRSRLCGHAVDALHNLGEKPVFQTLLISDIMALRPMLGIELVRDETFSSATPIKNYVQAAGLTGRITDEPELPRLVLAPINTDLVSAAPPTATIARIFDQQCRKHPSLQRFRQRRIFDDYCE
;
A
#
# COMPACT_ATOMS: atom_id res chain seq x y z
N MET A 1 -9.06 16.12 -44.02
CA MET A 1 -10.17 16.09 -43.05
C MET A 1 -9.69 15.39 -41.79
N ALA A 2 -9.15 16.16 -40.84
CA ALA A 2 -8.57 15.64 -39.61
C ALA A 2 -9.67 15.41 -38.56
N GLY A 3 -9.83 14.17 -38.12
CA GLY A 3 -10.72 13.78 -37.03
C GLY A 3 -10.16 14.25 -35.69
N GLY A 4 -10.78 15.28 -35.12
CA GLY A 4 -10.49 15.76 -33.78
C GLY A 4 -10.78 14.70 -32.73
N ARG A 5 -9.78 14.41 -31.88
CA ARG A 5 -9.98 13.64 -30.65
C ARG A 5 -10.83 14.47 -29.68
N PRO A 6 -11.77 13.87 -28.93
CA PRO A 6 -12.50 14.61 -27.91
C PRO A 6 -11.53 15.04 -26.81
N ARG A 7 -11.37 16.37 -26.66
CA ARG A 7 -10.80 16.97 -25.46
C ARG A 7 -11.80 16.77 -24.32
N TYR A 8 -11.55 15.81 -23.43
CA TYR A 8 -12.19 15.82 -22.12
C TYR A 8 -11.49 16.85 -21.25
N TRP A 9 -12.09 18.02 -21.13
CA TRP A 9 -11.85 18.96 -20.03
C TRP A 9 -12.65 18.49 -18.82
N SER A 10 -11.99 18.32 -17.68
CA SER A 10 -12.49 18.83 -16.43
C SER A 10 -11.28 19.32 -15.64
N ASP A 11 -11.31 20.61 -15.30
CA ASP A 11 -10.46 21.26 -14.30
C ASP A 11 -10.64 20.56 -12.95
N ASN A 12 -10.00 19.40 -12.76
CA ASN A 12 -9.79 18.87 -11.42
C ASN A 12 -8.44 19.37 -10.93
N ASP A 13 -8.52 20.28 -9.96
CA ASP A 13 -7.47 21.07 -9.33
C ASP A 13 -6.16 20.28 -9.18
N ASN A 14 -5.11 20.67 -9.91
CA ASN A 14 -3.74 20.17 -9.70
C ASN A 14 -3.33 20.22 -8.21
N ARG A 15 -3.93 21.14 -7.45
CA ARG A 15 -3.74 21.31 -6.01
C ARG A 15 -4.26 20.13 -5.18
N ASP A 16 -5.40 19.55 -5.53
CA ASP A 16 -5.98 18.42 -4.80
C ASP A 16 -5.17 17.15 -5.03
N TRP A 17 -4.72 16.94 -6.27
CA TRP A 17 -3.77 15.88 -6.60
C TRP A 17 -2.46 16.00 -5.81
N ILE A 18 -1.85 17.19 -5.80
CA ILE A 18 -0.60 17.44 -5.06
C ILE A 18 -0.83 17.19 -3.56
N LYS A 19 -1.95 17.67 -3.01
CA LYS A 19 -2.32 17.45 -1.61
C LYS A 19 -2.48 15.96 -1.29
N GLN A 20 -3.16 15.20 -2.14
CA GLN A 20 -3.34 13.76 -1.94
C GLN A 20 -2.00 13.01 -2.03
N ALA A 21 -1.15 13.34 -3.00
CA ALA A 21 0.19 12.75 -3.10
C ALA A 21 1.04 13.04 -1.86
N GLN A 22 0.93 14.25 -1.29
CA GLN A 22 1.59 14.61 -0.03
C GLN A 22 1.07 13.77 1.16
N ILE A 23 -0.25 13.58 1.26
CA ILE A 23 -0.86 12.72 2.28
C ILE A 23 -0.38 11.27 2.12
N ASP A 24 -0.42 10.73 0.90
CA ASP A 24 -0.01 9.35 0.61
C ASP A 24 1.47 9.12 0.96
N LEU A 25 2.34 10.09 0.65
CA LEU A 25 3.74 10.04 1.08
C LEU A 25 3.84 10.02 2.61
N VAL A 26 3.12 10.90 3.31
CA VAL A 26 3.16 10.93 4.78
C VAL A 26 2.69 9.60 5.38
N LEU A 27 1.59 9.02 4.88
CA LEU A 27 1.09 7.73 5.34
C LEU A 27 2.14 6.62 5.16
N LEU A 28 2.77 6.56 3.98
CA LEU A 28 3.86 5.64 3.73
C LEU A 28 5.00 5.86 4.73
N PHE A 29 5.47 7.09 4.94
CA PHE A 29 6.60 7.43 5.83
C PHE A 29 6.29 7.50 7.32
N SER A 30 5.02 7.41 7.70
CA SER A 30 4.58 7.30 9.09
C SER A 30 4.53 5.87 9.59
N SER A 31 4.68 4.88 8.71
CA SER A 31 4.52 3.46 9.04
C SER A 31 5.64 2.58 8.46
N GLU A 32 5.88 1.47 9.14
CA GLU A 32 6.85 0.46 8.74
C GLU A 32 6.19 -0.90 8.63
N LEU A 33 6.36 -1.54 7.48
CA LEU A 33 5.96 -2.93 7.33
C LEU A 33 6.80 -3.80 8.28
N HIS A 34 6.13 -4.46 9.22
CA HIS A 34 6.72 -5.46 10.09
C HIS A 34 6.33 -6.85 9.60
N VAL A 35 7.27 -7.78 9.73
CA VAL A 35 7.03 -9.22 9.54
C VAL A 35 7.47 -9.92 10.82
N GLY A 36 6.56 -10.58 11.53
CA GLY A 36 6.75 -10.95 12.93
C GLY A 36 7.14 -9.74 13.79
N LYS A 37 8.23 -9.87 14.56
CA LYS A 37 8.73 -8.85 15.51
C LYS A 37 9.62 -7.77 14.90
N LEU A 38 10.09 -7.96 13.66
CA LEU A 38 11.12 -7.09 13.08
C LEU A 38 10.56 -6.28 11.89
N PRO A 39 11.01 -5.03 11.72
CA PRO A 39 10.80 -4.29 10.49
C PRO A 39 11.29 -5.09 9.28
N PHE A 40 10.53 -5.06 8.18
CA PHE A 40 10.80 -5.84 6.98
C PHE A 40 12.22 -5.59 6.44
N TYR A 41 12.67 -4.34 6.44
CA TYR A 41 14.00 -4.00 5.94
C TYR A 41 15.17 -4.52 6.80
N LYS A 42 14.90 -4.91 8.06
CA LYS A 42 15.89 -5.50 8.98
C LYS A 42 15.89 -7.02 8.94
N GLN A 43 14.94 -7.63 8.25
CA GLN A 43 14.90 -9.08 8.10
C GLN A 43 16.13 -9.54 7.34
N LYS A 44 16.76 -10.63 7.82
CA LYS A 44 17.81 -11.29 7.05
C LYS A 44 17.15 -11.94 5.84
N ALA A 45 17.30 -11.31 4.68
CA ALA A 45 16.78 -11.86 3.44
C ALA A 45 17.35 -13.26 3.24
N ALA A 46 16.52 -14.23 2.84
CA ALA A 46 16.93 -15.58 2.47
C ALA A 46 17.76 -15.63 1.16
N GLY A 47 18.40 -14.52 0.80
CA GLY A 47 19.46 -14.46 -0.21
C GLY A 47 19.06 -13.98 -1.61
N LYS A 48 17.81 -13.57 -1.87
CA LYS A 48 17.43 -13.09 -3.22
C LYS A 48 17.03 -11.63 -3.22
N ALA A 49 17.69 -10.87 -4.10
CA ALA A 49 17.37 -9.49 -4.38
C ALA A 49 16.00 -9.38 -5.08
N LEU A 50 15.30 -8.28 -4.83
CA LEU A 50 14.12 -7.89 -5.59
C LEU A 50 14.56 -7.40 -6.98
N ASP A 51 14.21 -8.13 -8.04
CA ASP A 51 14.40 -7.68 -9.43
C ASP A 51 13.25 -6.73 -9.80
N LEU A 52 13.56 -5.54 -10.32
CA LEU A 52 12.56 -4.62 -10.85
C LEU A 52 12.91 -4.16 -12.25
N VAL A 53 11.88 -4.08 -13.07
CA VAL A 53 11.90 -3.38 -14.36
C VAL A 53 10.92 -2.22 -14.27
N TYR A 54 11.44 -1.01 -14.41
CA TYR A 54 10.65 0.21 -14.31
C TYR A 54 11.13 1.24 -15.32
N GLU A 55 10.33 2.26 -15.57
CA GLU A 55 10.59 3.32 -16.52
C GLU A 55 10.50 4.68 -15.82
N PHE A 56 11.49 5.53 -16.09
CA PHE A 56 11.49 6.94 -15.70
C PHE A 56 11.53 7.82 -16.94
N ASP A 57 10.50 8.64 -17.13
CA ASP A 57 10.42 9.62 -18.22
C ASP A 57 10.79 9.00 -19.59
N GLY A 58 10.32 7.77 -19.85
CA GLY A 58 10.61 7.02 -21.08
C GLY A 58 11.86 6.11 -21.04
N LEU A 59 12.71 6.23 -20.03
CA LEU A 59 13.93 5.43 -19.90
C LEU A 59 13.70 4.18 -19.04
N ILE A 60 13.86 3.01 -19.65
CA ILE A 60 13.70 1.73 -18.98
C ILE A 60 14.96 1.40 -18.17
N HIS A 61 14.76 1.00 -16.92
CA HIS A 61 15.78 0.54 -15.99
C HIS A 61 15.46 -0.87 -15.50
N ARG A 62 16.50 -1.69 -15.33
CA ARG A 62 16.43 -2.96 -14.60
C ARG A 62 17.43 -2.96 -13.47
N ARG A 63 16.98 -3.28 -12.26
CA ARG A 63 17.81 -3.21 -11.04
C ARG A 63 17.45 -4.35 -10.08
N HIS A 64 18.46 -4.78 -9.32
CA HIS A 64 18.31 -5.73 -8.23
C HIS A 64 18.53 -5.00 -6.90
N TYR A 65 17.58 -5.11 -5.98
CA TYR A 65 17.67 -4.47 -4.66
C TYR A 65 17.75 -5.50 -3.54
N LEU A 66 18.74 -5.32 -2.67
CA LEU A 66 18.93 -6.15 -1.48
C LEU A 66 18.12 -5.66 -0.28
N SER A 67 17.50 -4.48 -0.38
CA SER A 67 16.65 -3.93 0.66
C SER A 67 15.40 -3.26 0.04
N PRO A 68 14.20 -3.47 0.64
CA PRO A 68 13.00 -2.73 0.27
C PRO A 68 13.16 -1.21 0.38
N LEU A 69 14.01 -0.74 1.31
CA LEU A 69 14.29 0.69 1.49
C LEU A 69 14.92 1.34 0.25
N SER A 70 15.76 0.60 -0.47
CA SER A 70 16.44 1.14 -1.66
C SER A 70 15.43 1.52 -2.74
N TRP A 71 14.41 0.69 -2.95
CA TRP A 71 13.36 0.97 -3.91
C TRP A 71 12.41 2.07 -3.42
N ARG A 72 12.06 2.06 -2.13
CA ARG A 72 11.26 3.13 -1.52
C ARG A 72 11.89 4.51 -1.68
N ALA A 73 13.21 4.62 -1.57
CA ALA A 73 13.94 5.85 -1.85
C ALA A 73 13.80 6.29 -3.32
N ILE A 74 13.79 5.34 -4.27
CA ILE A 74 13.63 5.63 -5.70
C ILE A 74 12.25 6.17 -6.03
N ILE A 75 11.18 5.55 -5.50
CA ILE A 75 9.82 6.08 -5.63
C ILE A 75 9.75 7.50 -5.08
N LEU A 76 10.34 7.72 -3.90
CA LEU A 76 10.35 9.04 -3.27
C LEU A 76 11.02 10.09 -4.17
N PHE A 77 12.20 9.79 -4.71
CA PHE A 77 12.88 10.70 -5.64
C PHE A 77 12.06 10.98 -6.89
N ALA A 78 11.39 9.97 -7.45
CA ALA A 78 10.55 10.11 -8.62
C ALA A 78 9.38 11.06 -8.38
N VAL A 79 8.64 10.81 -7.30
CA VAL A 79 7.45 11.59 -6.93
C VAL A 79 7.85 13.04 -6.65
N ILE A 80 8.93 13.27 -5.92
CA ILE A 80 9.42 14.62 -5.62
C ILE A 80 9.86 15.35 -6.88
N ALA A 81 10.56 14.66 -7.79
CA ALA A 81 11.00 15.23 -9.05
C ALA A 81 9.88 15.33 -10.10
N SER A 82 8.63 15.01 -9.74
CA SER A 82 7.48 14.97 -10.66
C SER A 82 7.73 14.13 -11.91
N LYS A 83 8.52 13.07 -11.77
CA LYS A 83 8.86 12.16 -12.85
C LYS A 83 7.75 11.15 -13.06
N THR A 84 7.56 10.74 -14.31
CA THR A 84 6.65 9.64 -14.61
C THR A 84 7.35 8.33 -14.26
N LEU A 85 6.80 7.60 -13.28
CA LEU A 85 7.26 6.26 -12.91
C LEU A 85 6.27 5.21 -13.41
N ILE A 86 6.73 4.29 -14.25
CA ILE A 86 5.93 3.13 -14.67
C ILE A 86 6.65 1.87 -14.22
N VAL A 87 5.98 1.03 -13.44
CA VAL A 87 6.53 -0.27 -13.05
C VAL A 87 6.04 -1.33 -14.03
N HIS A 88 6.98 -1.96 -14.74
CA HIS A 88 6.70 -2.97 -15.75
C HIS A 88 6.67 -4.37 -15.15
N ASP A 89 7.65 -4.67 -14.28
CA ASP A 89 7.77 -5.95 -13.60
C ASP A 89 8.42 -5.83 -12.23
N ILE A 90 8.04 -6.73 -11.33
CA ILE A 90 8.61 -6.84 -9.98
C ILE A 90 8.78 -8.31 -9.64
N ASP A 91 9.92 -8.64 -9.04
CA ASP A 91 10.34 -9.94 -8.55
C ASP A 91 10.65 -10.99 -9.63
N ARG A 92 9.68 -11.37 -10.46
CA ARG A 92 9.89 -12.27 -11.60
C ARG A 92 8.94 -11.93 -12.74
N ARG A 93 9.32 -12.34 -13.95
CA ARG A 93 8.59 -12.00 -15.18
C ARG A 93 7.08 -12.21 -15.05
N ASN A 94 6.29 -11.18 -15.35
CA ASN A 94 4.82 -11.13 -15.30
C ASN A 94 4.17 -11.32 -13.92
N ARG A 95 4.92 -11.54 -12.82
CA ARG A 95 4.28 -11.80 -11.51
C ARG A 95 3.51 -10.58 -11.02
N TYR A 96 4.07 -9.38 -11.20
CA TYR A 96 3.37 -8.14 -10.85
C TYR A 96 2.01 -8.07 -11.54
N ARG A 97 1.93 -8.38 -12.84
CA ARG A 97 0.66 -8.38 -13.60
C ARG A 97 -0.29 -9.51 -13.22
N GLN A 98 0.23 -10.64 -12.73
CA GLN A 98 -0.58 -11.76 -12.24
C GLN A 98 -1.23 -11.44 -10.88
N LEU A 99 -0.46 -10.81 -9.98
CA LEU A 99 -0.94 -10.44 -8.65
C LEU A 99 -1.76 -9.14 -8.67
N PHE A 100 -1.44 -8.23 -9.59
CA PHE A 100 -2.13 -6.95 -9.80
C PHE A 100 -2.54 -6.78 -11.28
N PRO A 101 -3.51 -7.57 -11.77
CA PRO A 101 -4.02 -7.40 -13.12
C PRO A 101 -4.66 -6.03 -13.32
N ARG A 102 -4.70 -5.55 -14.56
CA ARG A 102 -5.22 -4.20 -14.89
C ARG A 102 -6.64 -3.94 -14.36
N THR A 103 -7.49 -4.96 -14.33
CA THR A 103 -8.87 -4.88 -13.79
C THR A 103 -8.85 -4.60 -12.29
N LEU A 104 -8.01 -5.31 -11.53
CA LEU A 104 -7.81 -5.08 -10.10
C LEU A 104 -7.25 -3.68 -9.83
N VAL A 105 -6.20 -3.27 -10.55
CA VAL A 105 -5.60 -1.94 -10.40
C VAL A 105 -6.62 -0.83 -10.67
N ARG A 106 -7.46 -0.98 -11.70
CA ARG A 106 -8.55 -0.03 -11.99
C ARG A 106 -9.55 0.06 -10.85
N ARG A 107 -9.93 -1.07 -10.24
CA ARG A 107 -10.86 -1.09 -9.11
C ARG A 107 -10.25 -0.47 -7.85
N LEU A 108 -8.99 -0.77 -7.54
CA LEU A 108 -8.25 -0.11 -6.46
C LEU A 108 -8.14 1.41 -6.68
N ASN A 109 -7.90 1.85 -7.93
CA ASN A 109 -7.88 3.28 -8.29
C ASN A 109 -9.27 3.92 -8.16
N TRP A 110 -10.35 3.21 -8.50
CA TRP A 110 -11.70 3.69 -8.26
C TRP A 110 -11.97 3.90 -6.77
N HIS A 111 -11.47 3.00 -5.92
CA HIS A 111 -11.55 3.10 -4.46
C HIS A 111 -10.63 4.18 -3.86
N ALA A 112 -9.79 4.85 -4.66
CA ALA A 112 -8.91 5.91 -4.19
C ALA A 112 -9.63 7.24 -3.91
N ARG A 113 -10.93 7.34 -4.25
CA ARG A 113 -11.77 8.50 -3.95
C ARG A 113 -11.73 8.85 -2.46
N PRO A 114 -11.64 10.14 -2.10
CA PRO A 114 -11.62 10.56 -0.70
C PRO A 114 -12.94 10.19 0.00
N ASP A 115 -12.88 10.12 1.33
CA ASP A 115 -14.04 10.04 2.24
C ASP A 115 -15.02 8.91 1.91
N ALA A 116 -14.48 7.74 1.56
CA ALA A 116 -15.29 6.60 1.14
C ALA A 116 -14.80 5.30 1.78
N ASN A 117 -15.69 4.69 2.55
CA ASN A 117 -15.45 3.42 3.22
C ASN A 117 -15.86 2.25 2.31
N PHE A 118 -14.99 1.93 1.36
CA PHE A 118 -15.23 0.86 0.41
C PHE A 118 -14.96 -0.54 1.00
N PRO A 119 -15.62 -1.60 0.46
CA PRO A 119 -15.22 -2.97 0.74
C PRO A 119 -13.82 -3.26 0.22
N PRO A 120 -13.07 -4.21 0.83
CA PRO A 120 -11.83 -4.70 0.26
C PRO A 120 -12.02 -5.23 -1.17
N VAL A 121 -11.06 -4.94 -2.03
CA VAL A 121 -11.11 -5.29 -3.46
C VAL A 121 -10.53 -6.66 -3.72
N VAL A 122 -9.51 -7.05 -2.97
CA VAL A 122 -8.79 -8.30 -3.14
C VAL A 122 -8.30 -8.82 -1.79
N ARG A 123 -8.33 -10.15 -1.66
CA ARG A 123 -7.64 -10.89 -0.62
C ARG A 123 -6.42 -11.57 -1.23
N LEU A 124 -5.28 -11.35 -0.62
CA LEU A 124 -4.05 -12.08 -0.86
C LEU A 124 -3.81 -13.02 0.30
N PHE A 125 -3.32 -14.23 0.03
CA PHE A 125 -2.91 -15.17 1.08
C PHE A 125 -1.64 -15.92 0.67
N ASP A 126 -0.87 -16.39 1.64
CA ASP A 126 0.24 -17.29 1.41
C ASP A 126 -0.25 -18.74 1.49
N PRO A 127 -0.20 -19.55 0.41
CA PRO A 127 -0.62 -20.95 0.45
C PRO A 127 0.20 -21.84 1.39
N ARG A 128 1.37 -21.36 1.86
CA ARG A 128 2.32 -22.13 2.68
C ARG A 128 2.40 -21.64 4.12
N GLY A 129 1.59 -20.66 4.48
CA GLY A 129 1.57 -20.07 5.82
C GLY A 129 0.25 -19.39 6.11
N ASP A 130 0.22 -18.63 7.20
CA ASP A 130 -1.03 -18.00 7.68
C ASP A 130 -1.16 -16.54 7.25
N ALA A 131 -0.26 -16.06 6.38
CA ALA A 131 -0.27 -14.68 5.94
C ALA A 131 -1.49 -14.39 5.07
N VAL A 132 -2.27 -13.38 5.46
CA VAL A 132 -3.47 -12.88 4.78
C VAL A 132 -3.38 -11.36 4.72
N MET A 133 -3.82 -10.81 3.59
CA MET A 133 -3.85 -9.37 3.35
C MET A 133 -5.08 -8.98 2.54
N LEU A 134 -5.87 -8.03 3.03
CA LEU A 134 -6.98 -7.42 2.33
C LEU A 134 -6.53 -6.06 1.81
N LEU A 135 -6.70 -5.81 0.51
CA LEU A 135 -6.37 -4.52 -0.12
C LEU A 135 -7.64 -3.75 -0.48
N THR A 136 -7.71 -2.48 -0.09
CA THR A 136 -8.96 -1.71 -0.24
C THR A 136 -8.86 -0.61 -1.27
N ARG A 137 -7.78 0.18 -1.28
CA ARG A 137 -7.64 1.32 -2.19
C ARG A 137 -6.22 1.49 -2.66
N SER A 138 -6.10 2.06 -3.85
CA SER A 138 -4.85 2.54 -4.40
C SER A 138 -4.43 3.86 -3.74
N ARG A 139 -3.12 4.04 -3.62
CA ARG A 139 -2.44 5.23 -3.12
C ARG A 139 -1.26 5.53 -4.03
N LEU A 140 -0.79 6.77 -4.01
CA LEU A 140 0.42 7.20 -4.72
C LEU A 140 0.45 6.73 -6.18
N CYS A 141 -0.60 7.10 -6.92
CA CYS A 141 -0.73 6.79 -8.35
C CYS A 141 -0.72 5.28 -8.69
N GLY A 142 -1.08 4.39 -7.76
CA GLY A 142 -1.04 2.95 -7.99
C GLY A 142 0.28 2.28 -7.59
N HIS A 143 1.20 3.00 -6.94
CA HIS A 143 2.42 2.42 -6.39
C HIS A 143 2.25 1.90 -4.96
N ALA A 144 1.19 2.33 -4.27
CA ALA A 144 0.87 1.92 -2.92
C ALA A 144 -0.60 1.51 -2.80
N VAL A 145 -0.92 0.82 -1.72
CA VAL A 145 -2.27 0.36 -1.39
C VAL A 145 -2.50 0.43 0.11
N ASP A 146 -3.75 0.68 0.52
CA ASP A 146 -4.14 0.45 1.91
C ASP A 146 -4.42 -1.04 2.12
N ALA A 147 -3.81 -1.60 3.14
CA ALA A 147 -3.79 -3.03 3.40
C ALA A 147 -4.09 -3.33 4.87
N LEU A 148 -5.07 -4.21 5.12
CA LEU A 148 -5.21 -4.91 6.40
C LEU A 148 -4.49 -6.24 6.28
N HIS A 149 -3.45 -6.47 7.08
CA HIS A 149 -2.63 -7.69 6.98
C HIS A 149 -2.23 -8.23 8.35
N ASN A 150 -1.91 -9.53 8.43
CA ASN A 150 -1.46 -10.20 9.65
C ASN A 150 0.02 -10.64 9.59
N LEU A 151 0.84 -9.98 8.77
CA LEU A 151 2.27 -10.30 8.65
C LEU A 151 3.08 -10.09 9.95
N GLY A 152 2.62 -9.22 10.85
CA GLY A 152 3.25 -8.95 12.15
C GLY A 152 2.73 -9.83 13.28
N GLU A 153 2.99 -9.46 14.53
CA GLU A 153 2.44 -10.16 15.71
C GLU A 153 0.92 -10.01 15.88
N LYS A 154 0.35 -8.96 15.28
CA LYS A 154 -1.08 -8.67 15.28
C LYS A 154 -1.52 -8.14 13.90
N PRO A 155 -2.81 -8.17 13.57
CA PRO A 155 -3.32 -7.50 12.38
C PRO A 155 -3.04 -6.01 12.41
N VAL A 156 -2.62 -5.47 11.27
CA VAL A 156 -2.31 -4.05 11.09
C VAL A 156 -3.01 -3.53 9.84
N PHE A 157 -3.63 -2.37 9.95
CA PHE A 157 -4.15 -1.60 8.82
C PHE A 157 -3.23 -0.42 8.53
N GLN A 158 -2.55 -0.44 7.38
CA GLN A 158 -1.60 0.60 6.99
C GLN A 158 -1.47 0.71 5.47
N THR A 159 -0.87 1.81 5.01
CA THR A 159 -0.54 2.00 3.60
C THR A 159 0.80 1.32 3.31
N LEU A 160 0.82 0.43 2.33
CA LEU A 160 2.00 -0.33 1.90
C LEU A 160 2.37 0.00 0.46
N LEU A 161 3.68 0.05 0.16
CA LEU A 161 4.12 0.00 -1.22
C LEU A 161 3.84 -1.38 -1.80
N ILE A 162 3.35 -1.43 -3.04
CA ILE A 162 3.18 -2.70 -3.77
C ILE A 162 4.50 -3.45 -3.88
N SER A 163 5.60 -2.73 -4.05
CA SER A 163 6.94 -3.34 -4.07
C SER A 163 7.30 -4.05 -2.78
N ASP A 164 6.87 -3.54 -1.63
CA ASP A 164 7.16 -4.18 -0.34
C ASP A 164 6.37 -5.50 -0.23
N ILE A 165 5.11 -5.51 -0.69
CA ILE A 165 4.29 -6.72 -0.82
C ILE A 165 4.97 -7.72 -1.75
N MET A 166 5.43 -7.28 -2.93
CA MET A 166 6.08 -8.15 -3.91
C MET A 166 7.44 -8.68 -3.44
N ALA A 167 8.14 -7.94 -2.57
CA ALA A 167 9.44 -8.31 -2.02
C ALA A 167 9.37 -9.41 -0.96
N LEU A 168 8.20 -9.64 -0.36
CA LEU A 168 7.98 -10.70 0.63
C LEU A 168 8.43 -12.08 0.12
N ARG A 169 8.13 -12.41 -1.15
CA ARG A 169 8.52 -13.70 -1.74
C ARG A 169 10.03 -13.86 -1.93
N PRO A 170 10.72 -13.01 -2.70
CA PRO A 170 12.16 -13.19 -2.90
C PRO A 170 12.97 -13.03 -1.61
N MET A 171 12.52 -12.17 -0.68
CA MET A 171 13.30 -11.87 0.51
C MET A 171 13.00 -12.79 1.70
N LEU A 172 11.73 -13.18 1.91
CA LEU A 172 11.30 -13.95 3.08
C LEU A 172 10.63 -15.28 2.73
N GLY A 173 10.45 -15.59 1.44
CA GLY A 173 9.77 -16.81 1.01
C GLY A 173 8.24 -16.79 1.17
N ILE A 174 7.66 -15.68 1.64
CA ILE A 174 6.21 -15.52 1.81
C ILE A 174 5.57 -15.30 0.43
N GLU A 175 4.83 -16.29 -0.06
CA GLU A 175 4.30 -16.28 -1.42
C GLU A 175 2.83 -15.87 -1.46
N LEU A 176 2.57 -14.57 -1.47
CA LEU A 176 1.19 -14.09 -1.63
C LEU A 176 0.64 -14.40 -3.04
N VAL A 177 -0.53 -15.02 -3.07
CA VAL A 177 -1.36 -15.28 -4.26
C VAL A 177 -2.74 -14.66 -4.09
N ARG A 178 -3.46 -14.42 -5.18
CA ARG A 178 -4.84 -13.91 -5.12
C ARG A 178 -5.80 -15.02 -4.77
N ASP A 179 -6.74 -14.73 -3.87
CA ASP A 179 -7.96 -15.49 -3.71
C ASP A 179 -8.95 -15.05 -4.79
N GLU A 180 -9.08 -15.84 -5.87
CA GLU A 180 -9.98 -15.56 -6.98
C GLU A 180 -11.46 -15.72 -6.61
N THR A 181 -11.76 -16.34 -5.48
CA THR A 181 -13.13 -16.53 -4.97
C THR A 181 -13.56 -15.43 -4.01
N PHE A 182 -12.61 -14.61 -3.55
CA PHE A 182 -12.89 -13.53 -2.63
C PHE A 182 -13.75 -12.43 -3.29
N SER A 183 -14.89 -12.17 -2.67
CA SER A 183 -15.76 -11.03 -2.97
C SER A 183 -16.28 -10.50 -1.65
N SER A 184 -16.16 -9.19 -1.43
CA SER A 184 -16.66 -8.53 -0.23
C SER A 184 -17.70 -7.48 -0.56
N ALA A 185 -18.82 -7.49 0.17
CA ALA A 185 -19.80 -6.41 0.18
C ALA A 185 -19.63 -5.51 1.41
N THR A 186 -19.04 -6.05 2.48
CA THR A 186 -18.86 -5.37 3.76
C THR A 186 -17.71 -4.35 3.68
N PRO A 187 -17.89 -3.13 4.18
CA PRO A 187 -16.84 -2.11 4.18
C PRO A 187 -15.59 -2.50 4.99
N ILE A 188 -14.42 -2.01 4.58
CA ILE A 188 -13.14 -2.32 5.26
C ILE A 188 -13.16 -1.98 6.76
N LYS A 189 -13.89 -0.94 7.18
CA LYS A 189 -13.96 -0.57 8.60
C LYS A 189 -14.42 -1.71 9.51
N ASN A 190 -15.33 -2.56 9.02
CA ASN A 190 -15.84 -3.69 9.80
C ASN A 190 -14.77 -4.78 9.93
N TYR A 191 -14.00 -5.05 8.88
CA TYR A 191 -12.86 -5.98 8.94
C TYR A 191 -11.78 -5.50 9.88
N VAL A 192 -11.50 -4.19 9.86
CA VAL A 192 -10.55 -3.53 10.76
C VAL A 192 -11.01 -3.65 12.21
N GLN A 193 -12.29 -3.37 12.49
CA GLN A 193 -12.88 -3.56 13.83
C GLN A 193 -12.80 -5.02 14.29
N ALA A 194 -13.21 -5.95 13.43
CA ALA A 194 -13.15 -7.37 13.71
C ALA A 194 -11.71 -7.83 13.99
N ALA A 195 -10.73 -7.31 13.24
CA ALA A 195 -9.33 -7.62 13.45
C ALA A 195 -8.79 -7.08 14.77
N GLY A 196 -9.19 -5.88 15.18
CA GLY A 196 -8.88 -5.34 16.50
C GLY A 196 -9.50 -6.16 17.64
N LEU A 197 -10.74 -6.64 17.46
CA LEU A 197 -11.47 -7.43 18.45
C LEU A 197 -10.93 -8.86 18.59
N THR A 198 -10.68 -9.53 17.47
CA THR A 198 -10.38 -10.97 17.42
C THR A 198 -8.89 -11.26 17.37
N GLY A 199 -8.05 -10.27 17.07
CA GLY A 199 -6.63 -10.47 16.83
C GLY A 199 -6.31 -11.19 15.51
N ARG A 200 -7.29 -11.39 14.61
CA ARG A 200 -7.08 -11.99 13.29
C ARG A 200 -7.92 -11.32 12.20
N ILE A 201 -7.52 -11.49 10.95
CA ILE A 201 -8.37 -11.09 9.82
C ILE A 201 -9.51 -12.11 9.71
N THR A 202 -10.73 -11.61 9.91
CA THR A 202 -11.95 -12.43 9.97
C THR A 202 -12.59 -12.52 8.57
N ASP A 203 -13.14 -13.69 8.22
CA ASP A 203 -13.85 -13.86 6.95
C ASP A 203 -15.25 -13.22 7.00
N GLU A 204 -15.75 -12.77 5.86
CA GLU A 204 -17.01 -11.99 5.79
C GLU A 204 -18.22 -12.65 6.49
N PRO A 205 -18.47 -13.97 6.34
CA PRO A 205 -19.62 -14.62 6.98
C PRO A 205 -19.60 -14.59 8.52
N GLU A 206 -18.44 -14.36 9.12
CA GLU A 206 -18.28 -14.26 10.56
C GLU A 206 -18.56 -12.83 11.07
N LEU A 207 -18.37 -11.80 10.23
CA LEU A 207 -18.51 -10.39 10.63
C LEU A 207 -19.87 -10.06 11.26
N PRO A 208 -21.03 -10.52 10.73
CA PRO A 208 -22.34 -10.24 11.34
C PRO A 208 -22.52 -10.79 12.75
N ARG A 209 -21.69 -11.76 13.17
CA ARG A 209 -21.75 -12.39 14.49
C ARG A 209 -20.96 -11.62 15.53
N LEU A 210 -20.15 -10.64 15.11
CA LEU A 210 -19.32 -9.84 15.99
C LEU A 210 -20.08 -8.59 16.42
N VAL A 211 -20.04 -8.28 17.71
CA VAL A 211 -20.52 -7.00 18.23
C VAL A 211 -19.44 -5.94 17.97
N LEU A 212 -19.49 -5.31 16.79
CA LEU A 212 -18.51 -4.32 16.37
C LEU A 212 -18.78 -2.98 17.11
N ALA A 213 -17.96 -2.71 18.12
CA ALA A 213 -17.93 -1.44 18.85
C ALA A 213 -17.21 -0.34 18.03
N PRO A 214 -17.22 0.94 18.46
CA PRO A 214 -16.44 2.00 17.82
C PRO A 214 -14.97 1.60 17.64
N ILE A 215 -14.37 1.94 16.50
CA ILE A 215 -13.03 1.51 16.13
C ILE A 215 -12.03 2.01 17.19
N ASN A 216 -11.43 1.09 17.95
CA ASN A 216 -10.19 1.38 18.64
C ASN A 216 -9.03 1.22 17.65
N THR A 217 -8.67 2.32 17.00
CA THR A 217 -7.66 2.37 15.94
C THR A 217 -6.29 1.89 16.42
N ASP A 218 -5.99 1.97 17.71
CA ASP A 218 -4.68 1.64 18.26
C ASP A 218 -4.41 0.12 18.24
N LEU A 219 -5.48 -0.68 18.26
CA LEU A 219 -5.37 -2.14 18.22
C LEU A 219 -4.82 -2.64 16.88
N VAL A 220 -5.12 -1.92 15.81
CA VAL A 220 -4.79 -2.26 14.42
C VAL A 220 -3.83 -1.27 13.77
N SER A 221 -3.31 -0.30 14.54
CA SER A 221 -2.30 0.63 14.05
C SER A 221 -0.93 -0.03 13.94
N ALA A 222 -0.17 0.39 12.93
CA ALA A 222 1.23 0.03 12.80
C ALA A 222 2.03 0.54 14.01
N ALA A 223 3.12 -0.16 14.33
CA ALA A 223 4.08 0.34 15.30
C ALA A 223 4.66 1.69 14.81
N PRO A 224 5.04 2.58 15.74
CA PRO A 224 5.72 3.83 15.38
C PRO A 224 6.94 3.56 14.50
N PRO A 225 7.26 4.44 13.55
CA PRO A 225 8.39 4.26 12.66
C PRO A 225 9.70 4.28 13.46
N THR A 226 10.69 3.50 13.04
CA THR A 226 12.02 3.53 13.65
C THR A 226 12.68 4.89 13.41
N ALA A 227 13.73 5.20 14.20
CA ALA A 227 14.54 6.40 14.01
C ALA A 227 15.07 6.56 12.57
N THR A 228 15.28 5.45 11.84
CA THR A 228 15.74 5.50 10.45
C THR A 228 14.67 6.08 9.53
N ILE A 229 13.45 5.55 9.59
CA ILE A 229 12.34 6.04 8.77
C ILE A 229 11.89 7.43 9.22
N ALA A 230 11.84 7.69 10.53
CA ALA A 230 11.56 9.01 11.06
C ALA A 230 12.55 10.07 10.52
N ARG A 231 13.86 9.75 10.47
CA ARG A 231 14.88 10.66 9.90
C ARG A 231 14.69 10.88 8.40
N ILE A 232 14.33 9.84 7.64
CA ILE A 232 14.04 9.98 6.20
C ILE A 232 12.85 10.93 6.03
N PHE A 233 11.79 10.75 6.82
CA PHE A 233 10.61 11.62 6.78
C PHE A 233 10.94 13.06 7.17
N ASP A 234 11.67 13.28 8.27
CA ASP A 234 12.08 14.62 8.70
C ASP A 234 12.94 15.32 7.63
N GLN A 235 13.82 14.57 6.92
CA GLN A 235 14.55 15.11 5.78
C GLN A 235 13.61 15.56 4.65
N GLN A 236 12.52 14.82 4.40
CA GLN A 236 11.51 15.24 3.41
C GLN A 236 10.73 16.46 3.87
N CYS A 237 10.36 16.55 5.14
CA CYS A 237 9.70 17.75 5.69
C CYS A 237 10.58 19.00 5.57
N ARG A 238 11.91 18.89 5.71
CA ARG A 238 12.82 20.04 5.49
C ARG A 238 12.82 20.52 4.04
N LYS A 239 12.76 19.60 3.08
CA LYS A 239 12.72 19.93 1.64
C LYS A 239 11.32 20.37 1.19
N HIS A 240 10.29 19.88 1.86
CA HIS A 240 8.88 20.11 1.55
C HIS A 240 8.11 20.44 2.84
N PRO A 241 8.20 21.67 3.36
CA PRO A 241 7.57 22.05 4.64
C PRO A 241 6.06 21.80 4.71
N SER A 242 5.38 21.78 3.56
CA SER A 242 3.96 21.43 3.46
C SER A 242 3.62 20.01 3.92
N LEU A 243 4.59 19.10 4.02
CA LEU A 243 4.37 17.74 4.56
C LEU A 243 4.16 17.75 6.08
N GLN A 244 4.72 18.74 6.78
CA GLN A 244 4.66 18.82 8.25
C GLN A 244 3.21 18.88 8.76
N ARG A 245 2.32 19.55 8.01
CA ARG A 245 0.89 19.70 8.37
C ARG A 245 0.13 18.38 8.41
N PHE A 246 0.63 17.35 7.74
CA PHE A 246 0.00 16.03 7.67
C PHE A 246 0.64 15.00 8.62
N ARG A 247 1.63 15.39 9.44
CA ARG A 247 2.39 14.45 10.29
C ARG A 247 1.52 13.60 11.22
N GLN A 248 0.37 14.13 11.64
CA GLN A 248 -0.58 13.43 12.51
C GLN A 248 -1.72 12.74 11.74
N ARG A 249 -1.72 12.81 10.40
CA ARG A 249 -2.72 12.13 9.56
C ARG A 249 -2.53 10.64 9.71
N ARG A 250 -3.62 9.94 10.03
CA ARG A 250 -3.68 8.49 10.10
C ARG A 250 -4.48 7.95 8.92
N ILE A 251 -4.18 6.72 8.53
CA ILE A 251 -4.93 6.03 7.48
C ILE A 251 -6.45 6.01 7.76
N PHE A 252 -6.83 5.86 9.04
CA PHE A 252 -8.23 5.82 9.48
C PHE A 252 -9.00 7.11 9.22
N ASP A 253 -8.31 8.25 9.18
CA ASP A 253 -8.94 9.56 8.95
C ASP A 253 -9.56 9.65 7.54
N ASP A 254 -9.23 8.72 6.64
CA ASP A 254 -9.80 8.62 5.29
C ASP A 254 -10.98 7.64 5.19
N TYR A 255 -11.38 7.01 6.30
CA TYR A 255 -12.46 6.00 6.39
C TYR A 255 -13.54 6.36 7.41
N CYS A 256 -13.46 7.54 8.04
CA CYS A 256 -14.39 8.00 9.06
C CYS A 256 -15.65 8.63 8.44
N GLU A 257 -16.53 7.79 7.89
CA GLU A 257 -17.99 8.00 7.75
C GLU A 257 -18.74 6.69 8.05
#